data_AF-A0A841HRM5-F1
#
_entry.id   AF-A0A841HRM5-F1
#
_cell.length_a   1.000
_cell.length_b   1.000
_cell.length_c   1.000
_cell.angle_alpha   90.00
_cell.angle_beta   90.00
_cell.angle_gamma   90.00
#
_symmetry.space_group_name_H-M   'P 1'
#
loop_
_entity.id
_entity.type
_entity.pdbx_description
1 polymer ?
#
loop_
_entity_poly.entity_id
_entity_poly.type
_entity_poly.pdbx_seq_one_letter_code
_entity_poly.pdbx_strand_id
1 'polypeptide(L)'
;MPIFALQPHPSTPCSFVMEVTARVDRDTDGALRCVYETRGDIARLRIPPTTEPVRTDGLWRHTCYEIFVRSPGSDIYDEFNFSPSGAWAAYRFERYRSGMVELELGQPPRIACERRDDRLTVSASAGASDCPGSPLQIAVSAVLEDQDGRICYWALRHAEGKPDFHHAAGFAAVLAASRQA
;
A
#
# COMPACT_ATOMS: atom_id res chain seq x y z
N MET A 1 1.52 6.15 15.37
CA MET A 1 1.92 5.38 14.17
C MET A 1 3.19 6.01 13.61
N PRO A 2 4.26 5.23 13.32
CA PRO A 2 5.43 5.76 12.62
C PRO A 2 5.03 6.33 11.26
N ILE A 3 5.75 7.36 10.80
CA ILE A 3 5.57 7.98 9.48
C ILE A 3 6.70 7.49 8.58
N PHE A 4 6.35 6.98 7.41
CA PHE A 4 7.25 6.52 6.37
C PHE A 4 7.15 7.47 5.17
N ALA A 5 8.25 8.14 4.82
CA ALA A 5 8.32 8.95 3.61
C ALA A 5 8.64 8.05 2.41
N LEU A 6 7.77 8.03 1.40
CA LEU A 6 8.01 7.29 0.17
C LEU A 6 8.86 8.13 -0.77
N GLN A 7 9.66 7.47 -1.58
CA GLN A 7 10.50 8.09 -2.60
C GLN A 7 9.92 7.81 -3.98
N PRO A 8 9.94 8.77 -4.92
CA PRO A 8 9.57 8.51 -6.30
C PRO A 8 10.60 7.58 -6.93
N HIS A 9 10.16 6.67 -7.81
CA HIS A 9 11.08 5.83 -8.55
C HIS A 9 11.85 6.67 -9.58
N PRO A 10 13.19 6.54 -9.70
CA PRO A 10 13.99 7.37 -10.59
C PRO A 10 13.57 7.34 -12.06
N SER A 11 13.03 6.21 -12.53
CA SER A 11 12.56 6.04 -13.90
C SER A 11 11.15 6.57 -14.18
N THR A 12 10.39 6.95 -13.15
CA THR A 12 9.03 7.50 -13.31
C THR A 12 8.87 8.80 -12.50
N PRO A 13 9.62 9.85 -12.87
CA PRO A 13 9.59 11.12 -12.14
C PRO A 13 8.17 11.68 -12.07
N CYS A 14 7.80 12.19 -10.90
CA CYS A 14 6.47 12.72 -10.63
C CYS A 14 6.57 14.23 -10.39
N SER A 15 6.15 15.04 -11.37
CA SER A 15 6.31 16.50 -11.29
C SER A 15 5.18 17.22 -10.54
N PHE A 16 4.05 16.54 -10.31
CA PHE A 16 2.85 17.12 -9.71
C PHE A 16 2.65 16.68 -8.25
N VAL A 17 3.38 15.66 -7.79
CA VAL A 17 3.35 15.20 -6.41
C VAL A 17 4.64 15.62 -5.74
N MET A 18 4.52 16.34 -4.63
CA MET A 18 5.64 16.82 -3.84
C MET A 18 6.07 15.80 -2.79
N GLU A 19 5.11 15.12 -2.18
CA GLU A 19 5.36 14.21 -1.06
C GLU A 19 4.33 13.09 -1.05
N VAL A 20 4.78 11.89 -0.71
CA VAL A 20 3.90 10.78 -0.33
C VAL A 20 4.39 10.20 0.98
N THR A 21 3.51 10.09 1.97
CA THR A 21 3.81 9.44 3.24
C THR A 21 2.82 8.31 3.54
N ALA A 22 3.27 7.33 4.31
CA ALA A 22 2.44 6.27 4.85
C ALA A 22 2.60 6.20 6.37
N ARG A 23 1.50 6.03 7.08
CA ARG A 23 1.48 5.67 8.50
C ARG A 23 0.91 4.28 8.60
N VAL A 24 1.63 3.36 9.23
CA VAL A 24 1.19 1.98 9.39
C VAL A 24 1.30 1.56 10.84
N ASP A 25 0.25 0.94 11.36
CA ASP A 25 0.29 0.18 12.61
C ASP A 25 -0.55 -1.08 12.53
N ARG A 26 -0.52 -1.82 13.65
CA ARG A 26 -1.41 -2.95 13.90
C ARG A 26 -2.22 -2.68 15.15
N ASP A 27 -3.48 -3.06 15.13
CA ASP A 27 -4.31 -3.06 16.33
C ASP A 27 -4.07 -4.31 17.19
N THR A 28 -4.77 -4.39 18.33
CA THR A 28 -4.65 -5.49 19.29
C THR A 28 -5.02 -6.84 18.69
N ASP A 29 -5.96 -6.84 17.74
CA ASP A 29 -6.47 -8.03 17.05
C ASP A 29 -5.58 -8.41 15.85
N GLY A 30 -4.56 -7.62 15.57
CA GLY A 30 -3.59 -7.83 14.50
C GLY A 30 -3.98 -7.22 13.16
N ALA A 31 -5.10 -6.51 13.06
CA ALA A 31 -5.51 -5.85 11.83
C ALA A 31 -4.55 -4.71 11.48
N LEU A 32 -4.22 -4.60 10.19
CA LEU A 32 -3.40 -3.51 9.66
C LEU A 32 -4.26 -2.24 9.58
N ARG A 33 -3.70 -1.12 10.04
CA ARG A 33 -4.23 0.20 9.73
C ARG A 33 -3.18 1.00 8.99
N CYS A 34 -3.57 1.52 7.84
CA CYS A 34 -2.74 2.31 6.96
C CYS A 34 -3.38 3.67 6.73
N VAL A 35 -2.58 4.73 6.75
CA VAL A 35 -2.99 6.07 6.30
C VAL A 35 -1.94 6.58 5.34
N TYR A 36 -2.31 6.71 4.08
CA TYR A 36 -1.49 7.29 3.03
C TYR A 36 -1.87 8.75 2.83
N GLU A 37 -0.87 9.59 2.64
CA GLU A 37 -1.04 11.02 2.40
C GLU A 37 -0.19 11.42 1.19
N THR A 38 -0.84 11.86 0.13
CA THR A 38 -0.23 12.36 -1.10
C THR A 38 -0.44 13.87 -1.16
N ARG A 39 0.64 14.65 -1.28
CA ARG A 39 0.62 16.11 -1.36
C ARG A 39 1.15 16.61 -2.70
N GLY A 40 0.52 17.65 -3.23
CA GLY A 40 0.91 18.28 -4.49
C GLY A 40 -0.29 18.86 -5.23
N ASP A 41 -0.24 18.88 -6.56
CA ASP A 41 -1.36 19.25 -7.41
C ASP A 41 -2.32 18.06 -7.56
N ILE A 42 -3.23 17.91 -6.59
CA ILE A 42 -4.18 16.79 -6.54
C ILE A 42 -5.26 16.89 -7.62
N ALA A 43 -5.43 18.04 -8.27
CA ALA A 43 -6.31 18.16 -9.42
C ALA A 43 -5.81 17.30 -10.60
N ARG A 44 -4.48 17.15 -10.74
CA ARG A 44 -3.83 16.32 -11.77
C ARG A 44 -3.82 14.82 -11.48
N LEU A 45 -4.11 14.41 -10.25
CA LEU A 45 -4.18 12.99 -9.91
C LEU A 45 -5.50 12.39 -10.45
N ARG A 46 -5.39 11.34 -11.24
CA ARG A 46 -6.54 10.58 -11.72
C ARG A 46 -7.01 9.64 -10.62
N ILE A 47 -8.13 9.99 -9.99
CA ILE A 47 -8.77 9.19 -8.96
C ILE A 47 -9.90 8.38 -9.59
N PRO A 48 -9.92 7.04 -9.46
CA PRO A 48 -11.02 6.23 -9.99
C PRO A 48 -12.36 6.58 -9.31
N PRO A 49 -13.51 6.43 -10.00
CA PRO A 49 -14.83 6.71 -9.42
C PRO A 49 -15.09 5.89 -8.16
N THR A 50 -15.71 6.49 -7.15
CA THR A 50 -16.08 5.81 -5.90
C THR A 50 -16.99 4.62 -6.15
N THR A 51 -16.78 3.54 -5.39
CA THR A 51 -17.56 2.31 -5.39
C THR A 51 -17.76 1.81 -3.97
N GLU A 52 -18.78 0.97 -3.76
CA GLU A 52 -18.81 0.09 -2.60
C GLU A 52 -17.59 -0.83 -2.58
N PRO A 53 -17.14 -1.32 -1.40
CA PRO A 53 -15.99 -2.20 -1.29
C PRO A 53 -16.11 -3.42 -2.20
N VAL A 54 -15.18 -3.53 -3.15
CA VAL A 54 -15.20 -4.57 -4.18
C VAL A 54 -13.79 -5.09 -4.43
N ARG A 55 -13.63 -6.42 -4.45
CA ARG A 55 -12.37 -7.05 -4.84
C ARG A 55 -12.14 -6.78 -6.33
N THR A 56 -10.96 -6.31 -6.73
CA THR A 56 -10.66 -5.95 -8.12
C THR A 56 -9.19 -6.22 -8.42
N ASP A 57 -8.93 -7.02 -9.45
CA ASP A 57 -7.57 -7.24 -9.94
C ASP A 57 -7.06 -6.05 -10.76
N GLY A 58 -5.73 -5.88 -10.78
CA GLY A 58 -5.10 -4.89 -11.65
C GLY A 58 -5.24 -3.45 -11.19
N LEU A 59 -5.48 -3.21 -9.89
CA LEU A 59 -5.53 -1.87 -9.31
C LEU A 59 -4.24 -1.07 -9.57
N TRP A 60 -3.09 -1.75 -9.62
CA TRP A 60 -1.77 -1.17 -9.94
C TRP A 60 -1.68 -0.48 -11.31
N ARG A 61 -2.70 -0.58 -12.17
CA ARG A 61 -2.78 0.16 -13.44
C ARG A 61 -3.31 1.59 -13.26
N HIS A 62 -3.82 1.90 -12.07
CA HIS A 62 -4.46 3.17 -11.71
C HIS A 62 -3.94 3.65 -10.36
N THR A 63 -4.44 4.80 -9.90
CA THR A 63 -4.10 5.30 -8.56
C THR A 63 -4.53 4.30 -7.47
N CYS A 64 -3.55 3.73 -6.77
CA CYS A 64 -3.73 2.85 -5.62
C CYS A 64 -2.54 2.90 -4.66
N TYR A 65 -2.74 2.40 -3.45
CA TYR A 65 -1.73 2.31 -2.40
C TYR A 65 -1.58 0.86 -1.97
N GLU A 66 -0.35 0.46 -1.70
CA GLU A 66 -0.02 -0.94 -1.48
C GLU A 66 0.80 -1.11 -0.21
N ILE A 67 0.53 -2.19 0.52
CA ILE A 67 1.37 -2.67 1.61
C ILE A 67 1.66 -4.15 1.42
N PHE A 68 2.92 -4.50 1.62
CA PHE A 68 3.40 -5.87 1.64
C PHE A 68 3.85 -6.19 3.06
N VAL A 69 3.45 -7.33 3.58
CA VAL A 69 3.76 -7.74 4.95
C VAL A 69 4.30 -9.16 4.98
N ARG A 70 5.33 -9.38 5.79
CA ARG A 70 5.88 -10.72 6.02
C ARG A 70 6.45 -10.87 7.42
N SER A 71 6.50 -12.09 7.91
CA SER A 71 7.30 -12.43 9.09
C SER A 71 8.80 -12.24 8.78
N PRO A 72 9.61 -11.77 9.75
CA PRO A 72 11.06 -11.65 9.57
C PRO A 72 11.68 -12.97 9.11
N GLY A 73 12.45 -12.92 8.03
CA GLY A 73 13.11 -14.10 7.43
C GLY A 73 12.21 -15.01 6.59
N SER A 74 10.93 -14.68 6.43
CA SER A 74 10.00 -15.41 5.58
C SER A 74 10.13 -14.99 4.12
N ASP A 75 10.05 -15.96 3.20
CA ASP A 75 9.80 -15.71 1.78
C ASP A 75 8.31 -15.55 1.47
N ILE A 76 7.44 -16.11 2.31
CA ILE A 76 5.99 -15.94 2.21
C ILE A 76 5.64 -14.52 2.64
N TYR A 77 4.85 -13.82 1.83
CA TYR A 77 4.36 -12.47 2.13
C TYR A 77 2.93 -12.28 1.61
N ASP A 78 2.21 -11.39 2.29
CA ASP A 78 0.89 -10.95 1.89
C ASP A 78 0.98 -9.55 1.28
N GLU A 79 0.17 -9.30 0.26
CA GLU A 79 0.04 -8.03 -0.44
C GLU A 79 -1.40 -7.52 -0.30
N PHE A 80 -1.55 -6.24 0.02
CA PHE A 80 -2.83 -5.55 0.04
C PHE A 80 -2.77 -4.32 -0.86
N ASN A 81 -3.80 -4.17 -1.69
CA ASN A 81 -3.98 -3.04 -2.60
C ASN A 81 -5.24 -2.27 -2.18
N PHE A 82 -5.12 -0.95 -2.05
CA PHE A 82 -6.20 -0.06 -1.65
C PHE A 82 -6.35 1.06 -2.70
N SER A 83 -7.46 1.07 -3.44
CA SER A 83 -7.78 2.17 -4.35
C SER A 83 -8.55 3.26 -3.60
N PRO A 84 -8.34 4.55 -3.90
CA PRO A 84 -9.15 5.63 -3.33
C PRO A 84 -10.65 5.53 -3.69
N SER A 85 -11.03 4.69 -4.66
CA SER A 85 -12.42 4.41 -4.98
C SER A 85 -13.14 3.54 -3.95
N GLY A 86 -12.42 2.80 -3.12
CA GLY A 86 -12.97 1.73 -2.28
C GLY A 86 -12.75 0.32 -2.84
N ALA A 87 -12.29 0.19 -4.09
CA ALA A 87 -11.85 -1.10 -4.63
C ALA A 87 -10.56 -1.58 -3.94
N TRP A 88 -10.42 -2.89 -3.77
CA TRP A 88 -9.31 -3.48 -3.03
C TRP A 88 -8.88 -4.81 -3.65
N ALA A 89 -7.68 -5.27 -3.31
CA ALA A 89 -7.25 -6.63 -3.54
C ALA A 89 -6.34 -7.11 -2.42
N ALA A 90 -6.33 -8.41 -2.18
CA ALA A 90 -5.40 -9.03 -1.24
C ALA A 90 -4.92 -10.37 -1.78
N TYR A 91 -3.62 -10.60 -1.71
CA TYR A 91 -2.96 -11.79 -2.24
C TYR A 91 -1.92 -12.30 -1.25
N ARG A 92 -1.66 -13.61 -1.29
CA ARG A 92 -0.54 -14.26 -0.62
C ARG A 92 0.40 -14.83 -1.66
N PHE A 93 1.69 -14.68 -1.42
CA PHE A 93 2.75 -15.25 -2.25
C PHE A 93 3.56 -16.23 -1.43
N GLU A 94 3.96 -17.35 -2.04
CA GLU A 94 4.88 -18.30 -1.40
C GLU A 94 6.32 -17.77 -1.36
N ARG A 95 6.68 -16.97 -2.38
CA ARG A 95 7.98 -16.32 -2.57
C ARG A 95 7.87 -15.24 -3.64
N TYR A 96 8.98 -14.54 -3.91
CA TYR A 96 9.06 -13.47 -4.91
C TYR A 96 8.30 -13.79 -6.21
N ARG A 97 7.17 -13.08 -6.43
CA ARG A 97 6.28 -13.17 -7.60
C ARG A 97 5.86 -14.61 -7.98
N SER A 98 5.78 -15.52 -7.01
CA SER A 98 5.44 -16.92 -7.25
C SER A 98 4.51 -17.47 -6.18
N GLY A 99 3.67 -18.44 -6.57
CA GLY A 99 2.67 -19.02 -5.69
C GLY A 99 1.59 -18.03 -5.25
N MET A 100 1.23 -17.08 -6.14
CA MET A 100 0.20 -16.10 -5.85
C MET A 100 -1.16 -16.79 -5.71
N VAL A 101 -1.81 -16.59 -4.57
CA VAL A 101 -3.19 -16.99 -4.31
C VAL A 101 -3.97 -15.80 -3.76
N GLU A 102 -5.27 -15.77 -3.98
CA GLU A 102 -6.12 -14.77 -3.34
C GLU A 102 -6.13 -14.97 -1.83
N LEU A 103 -5.96 -13.88 -1.10
CA LEU A 103 -6.03 -13.89 0.35
C LEU A 103 -7.47 -13.62 0.79
N GLU A 104 -8.13 -14.65 1.33
CA GLU A 104 -9.47 -14.53 1.87
C GLU A 104 -9.46 -13.67 3.14
N LEU A 105 -10.27 -12.62 3.14
CA LEU A 105 -10.46 -11.74 4.28
C LEU A 105 -11.84 -12.01 4.87
N GLY A 106 -11.93 -12.15 6.20
CA GLY A 106 -13.22 -12.36 6.87
C GLY A 106 -14.23 -11.21 6.67
N GLN A 107 -13.74 -10.03 6.30
CA GLN A 107 -14.54 -8.89 5.87
C GLN A 107 -13.75 -8.05 4.85
N PRO A 108 -14.43 -7.35 3.93
CA PRO A 108 -13.77 -6.38 3.05
C PRO A 108 -13.01 -5.32 3.86
N PRO A 109 -11.86 -4.83 3.37
CA PRO A 109 -11.19 -3.69 3.97
C PRO A 109 -12.10 -2.47 4.03
N ARG A 110 -12.00 -1.69 5.10
CA ARG A 110 -12.64 -0.37 5.17
C ARG A 110 -11.67 0.64 4.58
N ILE A 111 -12.06 1.30 3.49
CA ILE A 111 -11.26 2.33 2.82
C ILE A 111 -12.02 3.64 2.86
N ALA A 112 -11.36 4.69 3.33
CA ALA A 112 -11.87 6.06 3.31
C ALA A 112 -10.91 6.95 2.53
N CYS A 113 -11.47 7.80 1.68
CA CYS A 113 -10.74 8.73 0.84
C CYS A 113 -11.19 10.15 1.15
N GLU A 114 -10.25 11.02 1.50
CA GLU A 114 -10.48 12.44 1.71
C GLU A 114 -9.63 13.24 0.73
N ARG A 115 -10.29 14.01 -0.14
CA ARG A 115 -9.64 14.87 -1.12
C ARG A 115 -9.76 16.34 -0.71
N ARG A 116 -8.62 17.04 -0.75
CA ARG A 116 -8.49 18.49 -0.67
C ARG A 116 -7.67 18.97 -1.88
N ASP A 117 -7.57 20.28 -2.05
CA ASP A 117 -6.90 20.89 -3.20
C ASP A 117 -5.42 20.48 -3.29
N ASP A 118 -4.73 20.42 -2.15
CA ASP A 118 -3.29 20.15 -2.04
C ASP A 118 -2.96 18.76 -1.48
N ARG A 119 -3.99 17.98 -1.09
CA ARG A 119 -3.80 16.72 -0.38
C ARG A 119 -4.87 15.66 -0.68
N LEU A 120 -4.44 14.44 -0.93
CA LEU A 120 -5.27 13.23 -0.89
C LEU A 120 -4.87 12.39 0.32
N THR A 121 -5.85 12.02 1.15
CA THR A 121 -5.65 11.08 2.27
C THR A 121 -6.45 9.81 2.01
N VAL A 122 -5.79 8.66 2.06
CA VAL A 122 -6.43 7.34 1.95
C VAL A 122 -6.15 6.55 3.22
N SER A 123 -7.20 6.27 3.98
CA SER A 123 -7.14 5.43 5.17
C SER A 123 -7.70 4.05 4.86
N ALA A 124 -7.00 3.00 5.26
CA ALA A 124 -7.43 1.63 5.06
C ALA A 124 -7.25 0.80 6.33
N SER A 125 -8.22 -0.06 6.63
CA SER A 125 -8.09 -1.10 7.66
C SER A 125 -8.46 -2.46 7.09
N ALA A 126 -7.57 -3.44 7.24
CA ALA A 126 -7.77 -4.81 6.76
C ALA A 126 -7.32 -5.81 7.82
N GLY A 127 -8.05 -6.93 7.94
CA GLY A 127 -7.58 -8.05 8.76
C GLY A 127 -6.28 -8.61 8.19
N ALA A 128 -5.26 -8.78 9.03
CA ALA A 128 -4.03 -9.46 8.64
C ALA A 128 -4.15 -10.94 8.98
N SER A 129 -3.68 -11.79 8.07
CA SER A 129 -3.98 -13.20 8.13
C SER A 129 -3.21 -13.96 9.21
N ASP A 130 -2.03 -13.50 9.66
CA ASP A 130 -1.27 -14.24 10.69
C ASP A 130 -0.31 -13.38 11.54
N CYS A 131 -0.28 -13.70 12.84
CA CYS A 131 0.65 -13.25 13.90
C CYS A 131 0.48 -11.84 14.50
N PRO A 132 -0.57 -11.61 15.33
CA PRO A 132 -0.60 -10.46 16.24
C PRO A 132 0.65 -10.41 17.16
N GLY A 133 1.18 -11.56 17.58
CA GLY A 133 2.27 -11.65 18.55
C GLY A 133 3.70 -11.44 18.04
N SER A 134 3.92 -11.33 16.72
CA SER A 134 5.28 -11.26 16.14
C SER A 134 5.53 -9.93 15.44
N PRO A 135 6.77 -9.42 15.41
CA PRO A 135 7.12 -8.30 14.54
C PRO A 135 6.87 -8.66 13.07
N LEU A 136 6.54 -7.67 12.24
CA LEU A 136 6.40 -7.83 10.78
C LEU A 136 7.40 -6.94 10.07
N GLN A 137 7.97 -7.44 8.98
CA GLN A 137 8.65 -6.61 8.00
C GLN A 137 7.62 -6.11 6.98
N ILE A 138 7.69 -4.84 6.63
CA ILE A 138 6.76 -4.22 5.69
C ILE A 138 7.47 -3.49 4.56
N ALA A 139 6.85 -3.53 3.40
CA ALA A 139 7.07 -2.59 2.30
C ALA A 139 5.78 -1.80 2.09
N VAL A 140 5.89 -0.52 1.76
CA VAL A 140 4.75 0.34 1.42
C VAL A 140 5.05 1.09 0.13
N SER A 141 4.03 1.22 -0.72
CA SER A 141 4.13 1.84 -2.03
C SER A 141 2.85 2.55 -2.43
N ALA A 142 2.96 3.37 -3.47
CA ALA A 142 1.84 4.01 -4.14
C ALA A 142 2.08 3.99 -5.65
N VAL A 143 1.01 3.67 -6.39
CA VAL A 143 0.88 3.91 -7.81
C VAL A 143 0.04 5.16 -7.98
N LEU A 144 0.56 6.17 -8.67
CA LEU A 144 -0.15 7.44 -8.89
C LEU A 144 -0.27 7.68 -10.38
N GLU A 145 -1.51 7.80 -10.87
CA GLU A 145 -1.82 8.06 -12.28
C GLU A 145 -2.14 9.55 -12.48
N ASP A 146 -1.53 10.20 -13.48
CA ASP A 146 -1.91 11.55 -13.90
C ASP A 146 -3.13 11.54 -14.85
N GLN A 147 -3.77 12.70 -15.07
CA GLN A 147 -4.90 12.81 -16.01
C GLN A 147 -4.54 12.46 -17.47
N ASP A 148 -3.24 12.49 -17.83
CA ASP A 148 -2.75 12.10 -19.15
C ASP A 148 -2.45 10.58 -19.24
N GLY A 149 -2.70 9.82 -18.16
CA GLY A 149 -2.46 8.38 -18.06
C GLY A 149 -1.02 7.97 -17.74
N ARG A 150 -0.13 8.92 -17.38
CA ARG A 150 1.23 8.58 -16.93
C ARG A 150 1.18 8.05 -15.50
N ILE A 151 1.99 7.03 -15.24
CA ILE A 151 2.10 6.41 -13.92
C ILE A 151 3.44 6.78 -13.28
N CYS A 152 3.36 7.24 -12.03
CA CYS A 152 4.49 7.45 -11.14
C CYS A 152 4.44 6.43 -10.01
N TYR A 153 5.60 5.86 -9.69
CA TYR A 153 5.73 4.83 -8.66
C TYR A 153 6.43 5.42 -7.45
N TRP A 154 5.86 5.26 -6.27
CA TRP A 154 6.44 5.68 -5.01
C TRP A 154 6.58 4.48 -4.09
N ALA A 155 7.69 4.37 -3.37
CA ALA A 155 7.88 3.30 -2.39
C ALA A 155 8.78 3.76 -1.25
N LEU A 156 8.68 3.09 -0.11
CA LEU A 156 9.59 3.31 1.01
C LEU A 156 11.05 3.06 0.58
N ARG A 157 11.26 2.01 -0.22
CA ARG A 157 12.56 1.69 -0.80
C ARG A 157 12.37 0.99 -2.14
N HIS A 158 13.10 1.47 -3.16
CA HIS A 158 13.17 0.85 -4.47
C HIS A 158 14.35 -0.11 -4.56
N ALA A 159 14.18 -1.20 -5.31
CA ALA A 159 15.29 -2.00 -5.80
C ALA A 159 15.94 -1.30 -7.01
N GLU A 160 17.13 -1.76 -7.41
CA GLU A 160 17.74 -1.29 -8.65
C GLU A 160 16.96 -1.79 -9.88
N GLY A 161 16.94 -0.98 -10.94
CA GLY A 161 16.33 -1.34 -12.21
C GLY A 161 14.91 -0.80 -12.38
N LYS A 162 13.99 -1.67 -12.80
CA LYS A 162 12.59 -1.29 -13.06
C LYS A 162 11.79 -1.25 -11.75
N PRO A 163 10.69 -0.47 -11.68
CA PRO A 163 9.78 -0.49 -10.54
C PRO A 163 9.34 -1.92 -10.21
N ASP A 164 9.61 -2.35 -8.98
CA ASP A 164 9.29 -3.69 -8.49
C ASP A 164 9.03 -3.68 -6.98
N PHE A 165 7.76 -3.57 -6.60
CA PHE A 165 7.36 -3.51 -5.20
C PHE A 165 7.45 -4.87 -4.47
N HIS A 166 7.54 -5.98 -5.19
CA HIS A 166 7.69 -7.32 -4.60
C HIS A 166 9.14 -7.66 -4.22
N HIS A 167 10.11 -6.82 -4.60
CA HIS A 167 11.51 -7.11 -4.34
C HIS A 167 11.79 -7.08 -2.83
N ALA A 168 12.57 -8.06 -2.33
CA ALA A 168 12.83 -8.20 -0.90
C ALA A 168 13.46 -6.95 -0.24
N ALA A 169 14.20 -6.15 -1.02
CA ALA A 169 14.79 -4.88 -0.57
C ALA A 169 13.73 -3.83 -0.17
N GLY A 170 12.50 -3.94 -0.69
CA GLY A 170 11.39 -3.05 -0.35
C GLY A 170 10.87 -3.23 1.08
N PHE A 171 11.06 -4.42 1.67
CA PHE A 171 10.68 -4.74 3.06
C PHE A 171 11.63 -4.07 4.07
N ALA A 172 11.65 -2.74 4.07
CA ALA A 172 12.66 -1.90 4.71
C ALA A 172 12.25 -1.36 6.08
N ALA A 173 11.01 -1.61 6.53
CA ALA A 173 10.53 -1.20 7.85
C ALA A 173 10.05 -2.40 8.67
N VAL A 174 10.05 -2.23 10.00
CA VAL A 174 9.56 -3.23 10.95
C VAL A 174 8.42 -2.64 11.76
N LEU A 175 7.28 -3.34 11.79
CA LEU A 175 6.21 -3.09 12.75
C LEU A 175 6.44 -3.95 13.98
N ALA A 176 6.51 -3.32 15.15
CA ALA A 176 6.52 -4.04 16.42
C ALA A 176 5.27 -4.91 16.56
N ALA A 177 5.36 -6.00 17.34
CA ALA A 177 4.21 -6.84 17.68
C ALA A 177 3.02 -5.99 18.16
N SER A 178 1.79 -6.46 17.92
CA SER A 178 0.64 -5.74 18.46
C SER A 178 0.80 -5.67 19.98
N ARG A 179 0.59 -4.47 20.53
CA ARG A 179 0.61 -4.32 21.99
C ARG A 179 -0.60 -5.10 22.51
N GLN A 180 -0.37 -6.11 23.34
CA GLN A 180 -1.45 -6.69 24.13
C GLN A 180 -1.94 -5.59 25.09
N ALA A 181 -3.26 -5.40 25.15
CA ALA A 181 -3.91 -4.52 26.11
C ALA A 181 -3.73 -5.05 27.54
#